data_AF-A0A7J9VQH9-F1
#
_entry.id   AF-A0A7J9VQH9-F1
#
_cell.length_a   1.000
_cell.length_b   1.000
_cell.length_c   1.000
_cell.angle_alpha   90.00
_cell.angle_beta   90.00
_cell.angle_gamma   90.00
#
_symmetry.space_group_name_H-M   'P 1'
#
loop_
_entity.id
_entity.type
_entity.pdbx_description
1 polymer ?
#
loop_
_entity_poly.entity_id
_entity_poly.type
_entity_poly.pdbx_seq_one_letter_code
_entity_poly.pdbx_strand_id
1 'polypeptide(L)'
;VWRHGDWIKVTERGSCVIYGRSDATLNLGGVRMGTSEFYRVVEETPDVEDSLVVDTSAAGVEGKLLLFVQLRAGADLDDVAAALRQRIRSQLSPRHVPNEITAIPEVPRTQNGKKCEVPVKRLLAGVPLEKAVSEGALRNPAAMQVFARRA
;
A
#
# COMPACT_ATOMS: atom_id res chain seq x y z
N VAL A 1 -3.10 -27.31 11.86
CA VAL A 1 -2.07 -26.24 11.88
C VAL A 1 -2.76 -24.90 11.67
N TRP A 2 -2.65 -23.95 12.60
CA TRP A 2 -3.23 -22.60 12.49
C TRP A 2 -2.33 -21.66 11.68
N ARG A 3 -2.91 -20.66 10.99
CA ARG A 3 -2.18 -19.64 10.20
C ARG A 3 -2.65 -18.25 10.59
N HIS A 4 -1.76 -17.42 11.13
CA HIS A 4 -2.08 -16.05 11.55
C HIS A 4 -2.29 -15.08 10.38
N GLY A 5 -1.59 -15.32 9.26
CA GLY A 5 -1.69 -14.50 8.05
C GLY A 5 -0.75 -13.29 8.01
N ASP A 6 0.30 -13.27 8.82
CA ASP A 6 1.38 -12.28 8.72
C ASP A 6 2.57 -12.84 7.94
N TRP A 7 3.19 -12.00 7.12
CA TRP A 7 4.42 -12.34 6.43
C TRP A 7 5.61 -12.03 7.33
N ILE A 8 6.35 -13.07 7.73
CA ILE A 8 7.39 -12.94 8.75
C ILE A 8 8.72 -13.56 8.30
N LYS A 9 9.80 -13.06 8.91
CA LYS A 9 11.10 -13.73 8.95
C LYS A 9 11.45 -14.02 10.40
N VAL A 10 11.70 -15.29 10.70
CA VAL A 10 12.34 -15.70 11.96
C VAL A 10 13.84 -15.53 11.78
N THR A 11 14.48 -14.77 12.67
CA THR A 11 15.92 -14.53 12.63
C THR A 11 16.67 -15.69 13.28
N GLU A 12 17.98 -15.78 13.05
CA GLU A 12 18.85 -16.78 13.71
C GLU A 12 18.84 -16.68 15.24
N ARG A 13 18.46 -15.52 15.79
CA ARG A 13 18.32 -15.28 17.24
C ARG A 13 16.94 -15.67 17.78
N GLY A 14 16.07 -16.26 16.96
CA GLY A 14 14.70 -16.64 17.34
C GLY A 14 13.70 -15.48 17.43
N SER A 15 14.10 -14.25 17.07
CA SER A 15 13.16 -13.11 16.98
C SER A 15 12.40 -13.10 15.65
N CYS A 16 11.26 -12.41 15.59
CA CYS A 16 10.43 -12.30 14.39
C CYS A 16 10.40 -10.86 13.86
N VAL A 17 10.58 -10.71 12.54
CA VAL A 17 10.30 -9.47 11.81
C VAL A 17 8.99 -9.65 11.05
N ILE A 18 8.03 -8.76 11.26
CA ILE A 18 6.74 -8.74 10.58
C ILE A 18 6.78 -7.70 9.45
N TYR A 19 6.65 -8.16 8.22
CA TYR A 19 6.69 -7.33 7.01
C TYR A 19 5.30 -6.87 6.53
N GLY A 20 4.26 -7.22 7.29
CA GLY A 20 2.87 -6.91 7.00
C GLY A 20 2.03 -8.16 6.82
N ARG A 21 0.87 -7.99 6.19
CA ARG A 21 -0.09 -9.08 5.97
C ARG A 21 0.34 -9.95 4.79
N SER A 22 0.22 -11.27 4.94
CA SER A 22 0.52 -12.23 3.88
C SER A 22 -0.40 -12.09 2.65
N ASP A 23 -1.64 -11.65 2.88
CA ASP A 23 -2.66 -11.41 1.83
C ASP A 23 -2.47 -10.06 1.12
N ALA A 24 -1.67 -9.15 1.68
CA ALA A 24 -1.38 -7.83 1.12
C ALA A 24 0.05 -7.68 0.60
N THR A 25 0.84 -8.76 0.51
CA THR A 25 2.19 -8.67 -0.05
C THR A 25 2.18 -8.27 -1.52
N LEU A 26 3.15 -7.45 -1.90
CA LEU A 26 3.30 -6.94 -3.25
C LEU A 26 4.13 -7.95 -4.06
N ASN A 27 3.71 -8.27 -5.28
CA ASN A 27 4.44 -9.22 -6.13
C ASN A 27 4.76 -8.60 -7.49
N LEU A 28 6.02 -8.23 -7.72
CA LEU A 28 6.45 -7.57 -8.95
C LEU A 28 7.69 -8.25 -9.51
N GLY A 29 7.62 -8.70 -10.77
CA GLY A 29 8.74 -9.37 -11.45
C GLY A 29 9.30 -10.57 -10.68
N GLY A 30 8.43 -11.33 -9.99
CA GLY A 30 8.83 -12.47 -9.16
C GLY A 30 9.42 -12.11 -7.79
N VAL A 31 9.47 -10.83 -7.42
CA VAL A 31 9.91 -10.36 -6.11
C VAL A 31 8.70 -10.10 -5.22
N ARG A 32 8.69 -10.72 -4.05
CA ARG A 32 7.68 -10.50 -3.01
C ARG A 32 8.18 -9.46 -2.00
N MET A 33 7.42 -8.40 -1.79
CA MET A 33 7.77 -7.27 -0.91
C MET A 33 6.69 -7.04 0.15
N GLY A 34 7.10 -6.55 1.31
CA GLY A 34 6.22 -6.26 2.44
C GLY A 34 5.72 -4.82 2.38
N THR A 35 4.44 -4.60 2.67
CA THR A 35 3.88 -3.23 2.68
C THR A 35 4.42 -2.40 3.85
N SER A 36 4.78 -3.02 4.98
CA SER A 36 5.30 -2.27 6.13
C SER A 36 6.65 -1.61 5.87
N GLU A 37 7.46 -2.17 4.97
CA GLU A 37 8.74 -1.60 4.56
C GLU A 37 8.55 -0.26 3.85
N PHE A 38 7.50 -0.14 3.03
CA PHE A 38 7.10 1.10 2.39
C PHE A 38 6.59 2.11 3.41
N TYR A 39 5.65 1.70 4.25
CA TYR A 39 5.03 2.61 5.23
C TYR A 39 6.07 3.22 6.15
N ARG A 40 7.05 2.44 6.62
CA ARG A 40 8.15 2.95 7.42
C ARG A 40 8.90 4.09 6.70
N VAL A 41 9.25 3.91 5.43
CA VAL A 41 10.04 4.93 4.70
C VAL A 41 9.21 6.14 4.29
N VAL A 42 7.98 5.89 3.82
CA VAL A 42 7.10 6.91 3.26
C VAL A 42 6.53 7.80 4.35
N GLU A 43 6.06 7.22 5.46
CA GLU A 43 5.39 7.96 6.54
C GLU A 43 6.39 8.65 7.49
N GLU A 44 7.69 8.35 7.38
CA GLU A 44 8.78 9.16 7.96
C GLU A 44 9.07 10.44 7.14
N THR A 45 8.33 10.70 6.06
CA THR A 45 8.45 11.95 5.28
C THR A 45 7.53 13.01 5.88
N PRO A 46 8.04 14.19 6.29
CA PRO A 46 7.26 15.19 7.03
C PRO A 46 5.93 15.57 6.36
N ASP A 47 5.93 15.69 5.04
CA ASP A 47 4.79 16.14 4.23
C ASP A 47 3.75 15.05 3.95
N VAL A 48 4.02 13.81 4.36
CA VAL A 48 3.09 12.68 4.22
C VAL A 48 2.40 12.44 5.57
N GLU A 49 1.06 12.45 5.55
CA GLU A 49 0.25 12.11 6.70
C GLU A 49 0.02 10.60 6.80
N ASP A 50 -0.28 9.96 5.67
CA ASP A 50 -0.59 8.53 5.59
C ASP A 50 -0.28 8.01 4.18
N SER A 51 -0.16 6.69 4.01
CA SER A 51 0.12 6.09 2.70
C SER A 51 -0.54 4.73 2.48
N LEU A 52 -0.70 4.32 1.23
CA LEU A 52 -1.18 2.99 0.85
C LEU A 52 -0.43 2.52 -0.38
N VAL A 53 0.17 1.34 -0.31
CA VAL A 53 0.88 0.75 -1.45
C VAL A 53 0.16 -0.51 -1.90
N VAL A 54 -0.04 -0.64 -3.21
CA VAL A 54 -0.61 -1.82 -3.85
C VAL A 54 0.14 -2.09 -5.14
N ASP A 55 0.03 -3.33 -5.63
CA ASP A 55 0.48 -3.69 -6.97
C ASP A 55 -0.72 -4.09 -7.83
N THR A 56 -0.60 -3.88 -9.14
CA THR A 56 -1.61 -4.31 -10.13
C THR A 56 -1.25 -5.65 -10.78
N SER A 57 -0.34 -6.43 -10.19
CA SER A 57 0.05 -7.70 -10.79
C SER A 57 -1.13 -8.68 -10.79
N ALA A 58 -1.29 -9.36 -11.91
CA ALA A 58 -2.22 -10.45 -12.11
C ALA A 58 -1.51 -11.57 -12.88
N ALA A 59 -2.11 -12.76 -12.94
CA ALA A 59 -1.53 -13.87 -13.67
C ALA A 59 -1.28 -13.50 -15.14
N GLY A 60 -0.02 -13.55 -15.57
CA GLY A 60 0.40 -13.21 -16.94
C GLY A 60 0.43 -11.71 -17.27
N VAL A 61 0.16 -10.83 -16.30
CA VAL A 61 0.20 -9.37 -16.48
C VAL A 61 1.34 -8.78 -15.65
N GLU A 62 2.25 -8.06 -16.31
CA GLU A 62 3.26 -7.30 -15.61
C GLU A 62 2.58 -6.20 -14.78
N GLY A 63 2.68 -6.32 -13.46
CA GLY A 63 2.08 -5.37 -12.53
C GLY A 63 2.86 -4.06 -12.47
N LYS A 64 2.17 -3.00 -12.06
CA LYS A 64 2.77 -1.76 -11.60
C LYS A 64 2.69 -1.68 -10.08
N LEU A 65 3.66 -1.00 -9.48
CA LEU A 65 3.64 -0.57 -8.10
C LEU A 65 3.00 0.82 -8.00
N LEU A 66 1.89 0.91 -7.28
CA LEU A 66 1.16 2.15 -7.08
C LEU A 66 1.28 2.57 -5.62
N LEU A 67 1.77 3.78 -5.39
CA LEU A 67 1.82 4.40 -4.07
C LEU A 67 0.81 5.54 -4.02
N PHE A 68 -0.12 5.45 -3.08
CA PHE A 68 -1.04 6.51 -2.75
C PHE A 68 -0.58 7.20 -1.47
N VAL A 69 -0.61 8.52 -1.46
CA VAL A 69 -0.18 9.35 -0.33
C VAL A 69 -1.28 10.32 0.06
N GLN A 70 -1.56 10.39 1.36
CA GLN A 70 -2.32 11.49 1.94
C GLN A 70 -1.31 12.55 2.35
N LEU A 71 -1.37 13.72 1.72
CA LEU A 71 -0.43 14.80 1.98
C LEU A 71 -0.93 15.66 3.14
N ARG A 72 0.01 16.21 3.91
CA ARG A 72 -0.30 17.25 4.88
C ARG A 72 -0.71 18.55 4.17
N ALA A 73 -1.47 19.38 4.88
CA ALA A 73 -1.91 20.67 4.36
C ALA A 73 -0.72 21.54 3.90
N GLY A 74 -0.80 22.06 2.67
CA GLY A 74 0.22 22.93 2.09
C GLY A 74 1.37 22.22 1.38
N ALA A 75 1.42 20.88 1.41
CA ALA A 75 2.42 20.11 0.66
C ALA A 75 2.03 19.97 -0.82
N ASP A 76 3.03 20.04 -1.69
CA ASP A 76 2.89 19.80 -3.12
C ASP A 76 3.28 18.36 -3.50
N LEU A 77 2.51 17.72 -4.38
CA LEU A 77 2.74 16.33 -4.74
C LEU A 77 4.03 16.14 -5.54
N ASP A 78 4.41 17.05 -6.42
CA ASP A 78 5.56 16.87 -7.29
C ASP A 78 6.86 16.90 -6.49
N ASP A 79 6.96 17.85 -5.56
CA ASP A 79 8.08 17.95 -4.61
C ASP A 79 8.19 16.70 -3.74
N VAL A 80 7.05 16.27 -3.16
CA VAL A 80 7.00 15.09 -2.28
C VAL A 80 7.31 13.82 -3.06
N ALA A 81 6.80 13.67 -4.29
CA ALA A 81 6.99 12.47 -5.09
C ALA A 81 8.45 12.29 -5.52
N ALA A 82 9.18 13.36 -5.83
CA ALA A 82 10.60 13.30 -6.13
C ALA A 82 11.41 12.81 -4.91
N ALA A 83 11.17 13.42 -3.74
CA ALA A 83 11.81 13.04 -2.48
C ALA A 83 11.51 11.58 -2.08
N LEU A 84 10.24 11.15 -2.22
CA LEU A 84 9.82 9.78 -1.91
C LEU A 84 10.53 8.75 -2.80
N ARG A 85 10.64 9.00 -4.12
CA ARG A 85 11.37 8.09 -5.02
C ARG A 85 12.83 7.93 -4.60
N GLN A 86 13.50 9.03 -4.21
CA GLN A 86 14.88 8.98 -3.74
C GLN A 86 15.00 8.21 -2.42
N ARG A 87 14.15 8.49 -1.42
CA ARG A 87 14.16 7.83 -0.11
C ARG A 87 13.86 6.34 -0.21
N ILE A 88 12.86 5.96 -1.00
CA ILE A 88 12.50 4.55 -1.21
C ILE A 88 13.66 3.81 -1.89
N ARG A 89 14.28 4.42 -2.91
CA ARG A 89 15.43 3.82 -3.60
C ARG A 89 16.62 3.60 -2.67
N SER A 90 16.92 4.56 -1.80
CA SER A 90 18.09 4.52 -0.91
C SER A 90 17.90 3.64 0.31
N GLN A 91 16.71 3.64 0.92
CA GLN A 91 16.45 2.87 2.14
C GLN A 91 15.97 1.45 1.88
N LEU A 92 15.33 1.20 0.72
CA LEU A 92 14.88 -0.14 0.32
C LEU A 92 15.73 -0.62 -0.86
N SER A 93 15.22 -0.52 -2.09
CA SER A 93 15.98 -0.83 -3.30
C SER A 93 15.35 -0.20 -4.54
N PRO A 94 16.05 -0.15 -5.69
CA PRO A 94 15.46 0.32 -6.95
C PRO A 94 14.17 -0.38 -7.35
N ARG A 95 13.97 -1.65 -6.95
CA ARG A 95 12.74 -2.42 -7.25
C ARG A 95 11.53 -1.99 -6.42
N HIS A 96 11.76 -1.28 -5.31
CA HIS A 96 10.69 -0.73 -4.47
C HIS A 96 10.21 0.63 -4.99
N VAL A 97 10.88 1.26 -5.96
CA VAL A 97 10.46 2.59 -6.41
C VAL A 97 9.10 2.49 -7.11
N PRO A 98 8.05 3.20 -6.65
CA PRO A 98 6.73 3.13 -7.26
C PRO A 98 6.75 3.61 -8.72
N ASN A 99 5.98 2.93 -9.58
CA ASN A 99 5.74 3.39 -10.94
C ASN A 99 4.96 4.70 -10.92
N GLU A 100 3.96 4.79 -10.05
CA GLU A 100 3.08 5.94 -9.92
C GLU A 100 2.94 6.33 -8.44
N ILE A 101 2.99 7.64 -8.16
CA ILE A 101 2.70 8.22 -6.86
C ILE A 101 1.52 9.15 -7.04
N THR A 102 0.48 8.98 -6.24
CA THR A 102 -0.77 9.74 -6.35
C THR A 102 -1.17 10.32 -5.00
N ALA A 103 -1.47 11.61 -4.95
CA ALA A 103 -2.16 12.20 -3.80
C ALA A 103 -3.63 11.74 -3.74
N ILE A 104 -4.06 11.33 -2.55
CA ILE A 104 -5.45 11.00 -2.23
C ILE A 104 -5.94 11.81 -1.04
N PRO A 105 -7.25 12.08 -0.92
CA PRO A 105 -7.80 12.82 0.21
C PRO A 105 -7.63 12.08 1.55
N GLU A 106 -7.79 10.76 1.54
CA GLU A 106 -7.74 9.93 2.75
C GLU A 106 -7.37 8.49 2.40
N VAL A 107 -6.49 7.86 3.20
CA VAL A 107 -6.21 6.42 3.10
C VAL A 107 -7.40 5.62 3.66
N PRO A 108 -8.01 4.71 2.89
CA PRO A 108 -9.14 3.93 3.36
C PRO A 108 -8.72 2.96 4.46
N ARG A 109 -9.47 2.98 5.57
CA ARG A 109 -9.24 2.15 6.74
C ARG A 109 -10.52 1.43 7.16
N THR A 110 -10.33 0.24 7.73
CA THR A 110 -11.37 -0.51 8.43
C THR A 110 -11.78 0.21 9.73
N GLN A 111 -12.89 -0.18 10.35
CA GLN A 111 -13.31 0.36 11.65
C GLN A 111 -12.21 0.27 12.71
N ASN A 112 -11.48 -0.84 12.72
CA ASN A 112 -10.35 -1.08 13.63
C ASN A 112 -9.05 -0.39 13.19
N GLY A 113 -9.11 0.53 12.22
CA GLY A 113 -7.98 1.36 11.80
C GLY A 113 -6.98 0.67 10.87
N LYS A 114 -7.18 -0.59 10.47
CA LYS A 114 -6.29 -1.26 9.52
C LYS A 114 -6.46 -0.66 8.13
N LYS A 115 -5.36 -0.43 7.41
CA LYS A 115 -5.34 -0.02 6.00
C LYS A 115 -6.06 -1.09 5.15
N CYS A 116 -6.61 -0.65 4.01
CA CYS A 116 -7.42 -1.48 3.14
C CYS A 116 -6.70 -1.86 1.83
N GLU A 117 -5.49 -2.43 1.91
CA GLU A 117 -4.70 -2.81 0.73
C GLU A 117 -5.45 -3.77 -0.20
N VAL A 118 -5.99 -4.85 0.35
CA VAL A 118 -6.68 -5.90 -0.43
C VAL A 118 -7.96 -5.36 -1.09
N PRO A 119 -8.87 -4.67 -0.39
CA PRO A 119 -10.01 -4.02 -1.03
C PRO A 119 -9.64 -3.05 -2.15
N VAL A 120 -8.62 -2.20 -1.93
CA VAL A 120 -8.17 -1.24 -2.96
C VAL A 120 -7.59 -1.97 -4.17
N LYS A 121 -6.76 -3.01 -3.95
CA LYS A 121 -6.24 -3.83 -5.06
C LYS A 121 -7.37 -4.48 -5.86
N ARG A 122 -8.41 -4.99 -5.20
CA ARG A 122 -9.57 -5.59 -5.87
C ARG A 122 -10.35 -4.56 -6.70
N LEU A 123 -10.57 -3.36 -6.15
CA LEU A 123 -11.20 -2.26 -6.89
C LEU A 123 -10.42 -1.94 -8.17
N LEU A 124 -9.11 -1.72 -8.07
CA LEU A 124 -8.26 -1.40 -9.22
C LEU A 124 -8.18 -2.54 -10.26
N ALA A 125 -8.54 -3.76 -9.87
CA ALA A 125 -8.68 -4.90 -10.77
C ALA A 125 -10.08 -5.00 -11.41
N GLY A 126 -10.93 -3.98 -11.26
CA GLY A 126 -12.28 -3.93 -11.82
C GLY A 126 -13.36 -4.62 -10.99
N VAL A 127 -13.05 -5.06 -9.75
CA VAL A 127 -14.08 -5.62 -8.87
C VAL A 127 -14.99 -4.48 -8.39
N PRO A 128 -16.33 -4.58 -8.53
CA PRO A 128 -17.24 -3.58 -8.01
C PRO A 128 -17.06 -3.33 -6.52
N LEU A 129 -17.26 -2.08 -6.06
CA LEU A 129 -17.00 -1.65 -4.68
C LEU A 129 -17.70 -2.52 -3.65
N GLU A 130 -18.98 -2.80 -3.87
CA GLU A 130 -19.83 -3.62 -3.01
C GLU A 130 -19.36 -5.08 -2.88
N LYS A 131 -18.57 -5.57 -3.85
CA LYS A 131 -17.94 -6.90 -3.80
C LYS A 131 -16.51 -6.84 -3.26
N ALA A 132 -15.83 -5.71 -3.38
CA ALA A 132 -14.47 -5.50 -2.91
C ALA A 132 -14.42 -5.41 -1.37
N VAL A 133 -15.37 -4.71 -0.76
CA VAL A 133 -15.50 -4.53 0.69
C VAL A 133 -16.93 -4.16 1.08
N SER A 134 -17.37 -4.60 2.27
CA SER A 134 -18.64 -4.17 2.84
C SER A 134 -18.51 -2.75 3.43
N GLU A 135 -19.46 -1.86 3.13
CA GLU A 135 -19.44 -0.48 3.63
C GLU A 135 -19.33 -0.40 5.16
N GLY A 136 -20.05 -1.26 5.89
CA GLY A 136 -20.01 -1.28 7.37
C GLY A 136 -18.65 -1.68 7.95
N ALA A 137 -17.77 -2.28 7.15
CA ALA A 137 -16.41 -2.62 7.56
C ALA A 137 -15.44 -1.43 7.50
N LEU A 138 -15.80 -0.37 6.77
CA LEU A 138 -14.98 0.81 6.55
C LEU A 138 -15.29 1.89 7.58
N ARG A 139 -14.24 2.61 8.00
CA ARG A 139 -14.40 3.82 8.83
C ARG A 139 -15.01 4.97 8.03
N ASN A 140 -14.52 5.16 6.80
CA ASN A 140 -15.04 6.13 5.85
C ASN A 140 -15.21 5.45 4.47
N PRO A 141 -16.42 5.04 4.08
CA PRO A 141 -16.68 4.46 2.75
C PRO A 141 -16.31 5.40 1.59
N ALA A 142 -16.42 6.72 1.76
CA ALA A 142 -16.12 7.69 0.70
C ALA A 142 -14.63 7.67 0.28
N ALA A 143 -13.72 7.28 1.19
CA ALA A 143 -12.30 7.15 0.89
C ALA A 143 -12.02 6.11 -0.22
N MET A 144 -12.94 5.17 -0.46
CA MET A 144 -12.78 4.16 -1.51
C MET A 144 -13.11 4.69 -2.92
N GLN A 145 -13.86 5.80 -3.04
CA GLN A 145 -14.37 6.29 -4.33
C GLN A 145 -13.27 6.74 -5.29
N VAL A 146 -12.15 7.23 -4.77
CA VAL A 146 -11.01 7.66 -5.61
C VAL A 146 -10.41 6.48 -6.40
N PHE A 147 -10.46 5.28 -5.85
CA PHE A 147 -9.95 4.06 -6.50
C PHE A 147 -10.97 3.48 -7.48
N ALA A 148 -12.27 3.57 -7.18
CA ALA A 148 -13.32 3.10 -8.07
C ALA A 148 -13.34 3.87 -9.41
N ARG A 149 -12.96 5.16 -9.42
CA ARG A 149 -12.83 5.96 -10.66
C ARG A 149 -11.62 5.60 -11.52
N ARG A 150 -10.69 4.81 -10.99
CA ARG A 150 -9.44 4.38 -11.66
C ARG A 150 -9.50 2.95 -12.19
N ALA A 151 -10.55 2.22 -11.83
CA ALA A 151 -10.85 0.87 -12.30
C ALA A 151 -11.50 0.93 -13.69
#